data_AF-A0AAQ5ZH16-F1
#
_entry.id   AF-A0AAQ5ZH16-F1
#
_cell.length_a   1.000
_cell.length_b   1.000
_cell.length_c   1.000
_cell.angle_alpha   90.00
_cell.angle_beta   90.00
_cell.angle_gamma   90.00
#
_symmetry.space_group_name_H-M   'P 1'
#
loop_
_entity.id
_entity.type
_entity.pdbx_description
1 polymer ?
#
loop_
_entity_poly.entity_id
_entity_poly.type
_entity_poly.pdbx_seq_one_letter_code
_entity_poly.pdbx_strand_id
1 'polypeptide(L)'
;MVIFYSTVTYKLIQTCVNYKLLVPLGCFCCAMETGVRIYNVEPLMEKGHLDHEQVGSVALCSMLHRSNLLAVVGGGVNPKFSEISGK
;
A
#
# COMPACT_ATOMS: atom_id res chain seq x y z
N MET A 1 -17.30 0.05 6.00
CA MET A 1 -17.33 1.33 5.27
C MET A 1 -16.52 2.34 6.07
N VAL A 2 -15.19 2.32 5.94
CA VAL A 2 -14.31 3.22 6.71
C VAL A 2 -14.29 4.58 6.00
N ILE A 3 -15.23 5.42 6.42
CA ILE A 3 -15.10 6.84 6.70
C ILE A 3 -14.12 7.59 5.76
N PHE A 4 -14.63 7.94 4.58
CA PHE A 4 -14.02 8.87 3.61
C PHE A 4 -14.29 10.34 4.01
N TYR A 5 -13.82 10.81 5.17
CA TYR A 5 -14.20 12.16 5.66
C TYR A 5 -13.13 13.25 5.50
N SER A 6 -11.90 12.92 5.08
CA SER A 6 -10.84 13.91 4.91
C SER A 6 -10.40 14.04 3.45
N THR A 7 -10.36 15.26 2.91
CA THR A 7 -9.85 15.59 1.57
C THR A 7 -8.46 15.00 1.30
N VAL A 8 -7.66 14.81 2.36
CA VAL A 8 -6.34 14.17 2.30
C VAL A 8 -6.43 12.70 1.90
N THR A 9 -7.40 11.96 2.45
CA THR A 9 -7.61 10.53 2.14
C THR A 9 -8.08 10.33 0.71
N TYR A 10 -8.95 11.19 0.19
CA TYR A 10 -9.38 11.16 -1.22
C TYR A 10 -8.20 11.39 -2.17
N LYS A 11 -7.33 12.36 -1.86
CA LYS A 11 -6.16 12.67 -2.68
C LYS A 11 -5.12 11.55 -2.65
N LEU A 12 -4.99 10.85 -1.52
CA LEU A 12 -4.14 9.66 -1.40
C LEU A 12 -4.67 8.52 -2.26
N ILE A 13 -5.96 8.21 -2.18
CA ILE A 13 -6.59 7.12 -2.95
C ILE A 13 -6.49 7.36 -4.45
N GLN A 14 -6.58 8.61 -4.91
CA GLN A 14 -6.52 8.95 -6.33
C GLN A 14 -5.16 8.64 -6.99
N THR A 15 -4.07 8.61 -6.21
CA THR A 15 -2.73 8.25 -6.69
C THR A 15 -2.43 6.75 -6.50
N CYS A 16 -3.34 5.99 -5.87
CA CYS A 16 -3.14 4.58 -5.58
C CYS A 16 -3.69 3.70 -6.70
N VAL A 17 -2.91 2.70 -7.11
CA VAL A 17 -3.35 1.62 -7.99
C VAL A 17 -4.29 0.68 -7.23
N ASN A 18 -4.01 0.42 -5.95
CA ASN A 18 -4.85 -0.40 -5.09
C ASN A 18 -4.70 0.01 -3.62
N TYR A 19 -5.73 -0.20 -2.80
CA TYR A 19 -5.64 0.00 -1.36
C TYR A 19 -6.40 -1.10 -0.61
N LYS A 20 -5.86 -1.51 0.54
CA LYS A 20 -6.51 -2.49 1.41
C LYS A 20 -6.53 -2.04 2.86
N LEU A 21 -7.74 -2.00 3.41
CA LEU A 21 -7.98 -1.67 4.81
C LEU A 21 -7.70 -2.90 5.70
N LEU A 22 -6.98 -2.67 6.78
CA LEU A 22 -6.66 -3.66 7.80
C LEU A 22 -7.57 -3.43 9.00
N VAL A 23 -8.73 -4.08 8.95
CA VAL A 23 -9.80 -3.95 9.97
C VAL A 23 -9.30 -4.14 11.42
N PRO A 24 -8.42 -5.10 11.76
CA PRO A 24 -7.97 -5.25 13.16
C PRO A 24 -6.93 -4.20 13.63
N LEU A 25 -6.44 -3.32 12.74
CA LEU A 25 -5.39 -2.34 13.07
C LEU A 25 -5.76 -0.89 12.88
N GLY A 26 -6.88 -0.59 12.23
CA GLY A 26 -7.19 0.77 11.82
C GLY A 26 -6.09 1.37 10.94
N CYS A 27 -5.41 0.55 10.13
CA CYS A 27 -4.41 1.01 9.15
C CYS A 27 -4.86 0.62 7.74
N PHE A 28 -4.35 1.31 6.73
CA PHE A 28 -4.51 0.91 5.33
C PHE A 28 -3.17 1.00 4.61
N CYS A 29 -3.01 0.15 3.60
CA CYS A 29 -1.85 0.17 2.70
C CYS A 29 -2.29 0.59 1.30
N CYS A 30 -1.39 1.27 0.60
CA CYS A 30 -1.61 1.92 -0.69
C CYS A 30 -0.52 1.53 -1.66
N ALA A 31 -0.88 0.79 -2.71
CA ALA A 31 0.01 0.44 -3.80
C ALA A 31 0.06 1.58 -4.82
N MET A 32 1.27 2.00 -5.20
CA MET A 32 1.55 3.12 -6.08
C MET A 32 2.60 2.71 -7.13
N GLU A 33 2.72 3.47 -8.22
CA GLU A 33 3.78 3.26 -9.22
C GLU A 33 5.18 3.51 -8.65
N THR A 34 5.26 4.36 -7.62
CA THR A 34 6.49 4.70 -6.90
C THR A 34 6.73 3.84 -5.65
N GLY A 35 5.95 2.79 -5.43
CA GLY A 35 6.11 1.87 -4.30
C GLY A 35 4.86 1.69 -3.45
N VAL A 36 5.01 1.52 -2.14
CA VAL A 36 3.87 1.27 -1.22
C VAL A 36 3.93 2.19 -0.01
N ARG A 37 2.79 2.67 0.44
CA ARG A 37 2.67 3.49 1.65
C ARG A 37 1.66 2.88 2.62
N ILE A 38 1.95 3.00 3.91
CA ILE A 38 1.12 2.49 5.00
C ILE A 38 0.69 3.67 5.85
N TYR A 39 -0.62 3.80 6.04
CA TYR A 39 -1.22 4.88 6.80
C TYR A 39 -2.02 4.30 7.98
N ASN A 40 -1.94 4.97 9.12
CA ASN A 40 -2.90 4.80 10.19
C ASN A 40 -4.16 5.61 9.85
N VAL A 41 -5.33 5.13 10.25
CA VAL A 41 -6.62 5.81 10.03
C VAL A 41 -6.86 6.85 11.11
N GLU A 42 -6.45 6.58 12.35
CA GLU A 42 -6.68 7.45 13.50
C GLU A 42 -5.48 7.48 14.47
N PRO A 43 -4.70 8.58 14.53
CA PRO A 43 -4.75 9.73 13.61
C PRO A 43 -4.29 9.33 12.19
N LEU A 44 -4.77 10.07 11.17
CA LEU A 44 -4.35 9.88 9.78
C LEU A 44 -2.87 10.24 9.63
N MET A 45 -2.00 9.23 9.69
CA MET A 45 -0.55 9.42 9.73
C MET A 45 0.16 8.32 8.97
N GLU A 46 1.17 8.68 8.17
CA GLU A 46 2.03 7.70 7.50
C GLU A 46 2.83 6.94 8.56
N LYS A 47 2.69 5.61 8.59
CA LYS A 47 3.47 4.72 9.46
C LYS A 47 4.79 4.30 8.81
N GLY A 48 4.83 4.29 7.49
CA GLY A 48 6.01 3.94 6.72
C GLY A 48 5.70 3.78 5.24
N HIS A 49 6.75 3.73 4.44
CA HIS A 49 6.67 3.51 3.01
C HIS A 49 7.81 2.60 2.56
N LEU A 50 7.62 2.00 1.39
CA LEU A 50 8.64 1.33 0.61
C LEU A 50 8.75 2.06 -0.72
N ASP A 51 9.93 2.60 -1.01
CA ASP A 51 10.16 3.40 -2.20
C ASP A 51 10.31 2.55 -3.46
N HIS A 52 10.29 3.23 -4.61
CA HIS A 52 10.47 2.62 -5.91
C HIS A 52 11.79 1.85 -6.02
N GLU A 53 12.86 2.33 -5.39
CA GLU A 53 14.14 1.60 -5.36
C GLU A 53 14.04 0.27 -4.60
N GLN A 54 13.14 0.17 -3.62
CA GLN A 54 12.98 -1.01 -2.78
C GLN A 54 12.03 -2.03 -3.42
N VAL A 55 10.89 -1.60 -3.96
CA VAL A 55 9.81 -2.47 -4.44
C VAL A 55 9.36 -2.24 -5.89
N GLY A 56 9.84 -1.20 -6.54
CA GLY A 56 9.39 -0.78 -7.87
C GLY A 56 7.93 -0.33 -7.87
N SER A 57 7.29 -0.44 -9.02
CA SER A 57 5.84 -0.27 -9.15
C SER A 57 5.11 -1.48 -8.58
N VAL A 58 4.06 -1.21 -7.80
CA VAL A 58 3.28 -2.23 -7.11
C VAL A 58 1.83 -2.17 -7.57
N ALA A 59 1.29 -3.32 -7.97
CA ALA A 59 -0.11 -3.45 -8.36
C ALA A 59 -1.01 -3.78 -7.16
N LEU A 60 -0.55 -4.65 -6.27
CA LEU A 60 -1.30 -5.07 -5.08
C LEU A 60 -0.40 -5.05 -3.85
N CYS A 61 -0.96 -4.62 -2.73
CA CYS A 61 -0.31 -4.75 -1.43
C CYS A 61 -1.32 -5.21 -0.37
N SER A 62 -0.88 -6.07 0.54
CA SER A 62 -1.65 -6.51 1.69
C SER A 62 -0.72 -6.70 2.88
N MET A 63 -1.07 -6.14 4.03
CA MET A 63 -0.32 -6.36 5.27
C MET A 63 -0.88 -7.57 6.02
N LEU A 64 -0.03 -8.32 6.71
CA LEU A 64 -0.43 -9.47 7.51
C LEU A 64 -0.70 -9.05 8.96
N HIS A 65 -1.97 -8.91 9.33
CA HIS A 65 -2.40 -8.64 10.72
C HIS A 65 -1.54 -7.55 11.41
N ARG A 66 -1.29 -7.67 12.72
CA ARG A 66 -0.54 -6.68 13.54
C ARG A 66 0.97 -6.63 13.25
N SER A 67 1.47 -7.40 12.27
CA SER A 67 2.89 -7.48 11.97
C SER A 67 3.33 -6.39 10.99
N ASN A 68 4.64 -6.14 10.92
CA ASN A 68 5.29 -5.31 9.90
C ASN A 68 5.53 -6.06 8.57
N LEU A 69 4.84 -7.19 8.37
CA LEU A 69 4.96 -8.00 7.16
C LEU A 69 3.98 -7.50 6.11
N LEU A 70 4.53 -7.14 4.96
CA LEU A 70 3.79 -6.62 3.82
C LEU A 70 3.99 -7.57 2.64
N ALA A 71 2.89 -8.15 2.16
CA ALA A 71 2.85 -8.84 0.88
C ALA A 71 2.65 -7.81 -0.23
N VAL A 72 3.56 -7.78 -1.19
CA VAL A 72 3.52 -6.91 -2.36
C VAL A 72 3.59 -7.75 -3.62
N VAL A 73 2.73 -7.42 -4.58
CA VAL A 73 2.77 -7.96 -5.93
C VAL A 73 3.22 -6.84 -6.85
N GLY A 74 4.41 -7.00 -7.43
CA GLY A 74 4.92 -6.06 -8.42
C GLY A 74 3.99 -5.99 -9.63
N GLY A 75 3.76 -4.80 -10.13
CA GLY A 75 2.99 -4.57 -11.36
C GLY A 75 2.97 -3.09 -11.75
N GLY A 76 2.38 -2.76 -12.89
CA GLY A 76 2.44 -1.40 -13.45
C GLY A 76 3.64 -1.20 -14.37
N VAL A 77 4.12 0.04 -14.49
CA VAL A 77 5.11 0.45 -15.52
C VAL A 77 6.50 -0.14 -15.25
N ASN A 78 6.96 -0.11 -13.99
CA ASN A 78 8.32 -0.52 -13.61
C ASN A 78 8.30 -1.49 -12.41
N PRO A 79 7.75 -2.71 -12.55
CA PRO A 79 7.73 -3.69 -11.47
C PRO A 79 9.14 -4.22 -11.18
N LYS A 80 9.59 -4.12 -9.92
CA LYS A 80 10.89 -4.68 -9.51
C LYS A 80 10.84 -6.19 -9.31
N PHE A 81 9.67 -6.69 -8.90
CA PHE A 81 9.42 -8.10 -8.67
C PHE A 81 8.39 -8.57 -9.70
N SER A 82 8.87 -9.14 -10.80
CA SER A 82 8.01 -9.80 -11.79
C SER A 82 7.68 -11.22 -11.34
N GLU A 83 6.50 -11.71 -11.70
CA GLU A 83 6.02 -13.06 -11.40
C GLU A 83 6.86 -14.14 -12.11
N ILE A 84 8.04 -14.48 -11.61
CA ILE A 84 8.60 -15.83 -11.73
C ILE A 84 9.51 -16.10 -10.52
N SER A 85 8.94 -16.66 -9.44
CA SER A 85 9.69 -17.53 -8.53
C SER A 85 9.09 -18.92 -8.65
N GLY A 86 9.46 -19.56 -9.76
CA GLY A 86 9.06 -20.90 -10.14
C GLY A 86 10.13 -21.46 -11.07
N LYS A 87 11.31 -21.70 -10.51
CA LYS A 87 12.33 -22.56 -11.10
C LYS A 87 12.73 -23.60 -10.07
#